data_AF-X1LNQ7-F1
#
_entry.id   AF-X1LNQ7-F1
#
_cell.length_a   1.000
_cell.length_b   1.000
_cell.length_c   1.000
_cell.angle_alpha   90.00
_cell.angle_beta   90.00
_cell.angle_gamma   90.00
#
_symmetry.space_group_name_H-M   'P 1'
#
loop_
_entity.id
_entity.type
_entity.pdbx_description
1 polymer ?
#
loop_
_entity_poly.entity_id
_entity_poly.type
_entity_poly.pdbx_seq_one_letter_code
_entity_poly.pdbx_strand_id
1 'polypeptide(L)'
;MSVIAGGTLNIQRTLPYDFKQVRRNNRSIQTNRRGFKPSIRRQRYSFQPNDLVRYGKKICRVKGVFNYGKWVRLVDSIGNIINSNVKNVELICYGKGIFG
;
A
#
# COMPACT_ATOMS: atom_id res chain seq x y z
N MET A 1 3.06 29.66 25.93
CA MET A 1 3.70 28.58 26.70
C MET A 1 2.65 28.08 27.67
N SER A 2 2.16 26.85 27.52
CA SER A 2 1.02 26.35 28.29
C SER A 2 1.49 25.18 29.17
N VAL A 3 1.45 25.39 30.49
CA VAL A 3 1.79 24.39 31.51
C VAL A 3 0.48 23.85 32.07
N ILE A 4 0.28 22.54 32.03
CA ILE A 4 -0.83 21.87 32.68
C ILE A 4 -0.25 20.98 33.79
N ALA A 5 -0.56 21.36 35.04
CA ALA A 5 -0.45 20.58 36.28
C ALA A 5 0.85 19.77 36.51
N GLY A 6 1.83 20.38 37.20
CA GLY A 6 2.77 19.65 38.09
C GLY A 6 3.86 18.78 37.45
N GLY A 7 4.03 18.76 36.13
CA GLY A 7 5.09 18.00 35.47
C GLY A 7 6.47 18.64 35.60
N THR A 8 7.49 17.84 35.92
CA THR A 8 8.91 18.25 35.96
C THR A 8 9.35 18.86 34.62
N LEU A 9 10.13 19.94 34.69
CA LEU A 9 10.59 20.76 33.55
C LEU A 9 11.50 20.01 32.55
N ASN A 10 11.89 18.76 32.84
CA ASN A 10 12.90 17.98 32.12
C ASN A 10 12.30 16.86 31.26
N ILE A 11 11.13 17.07 30.65
CA ILE A 11 10.63 16.15 29.63
C ILE A 11 11.31 16.52 28.31
N GLN A 12 12.37 15.79 27.95
CA GLN A 12 12.92 15.85 26.59
C GLN A 12 11.81 15.52 25.61
N ARG A 13 11.44 16.49 24.76
CA ARG A 13 10.46 16.26 23.70
C ARG A 13 11.05 15.26 22.72
N THR A 14 10.32 14.19 22.43
CA THR A 14 10.69 13.27 21.36
C THR A 14 10.79 14.03 20.03
N LEU A 15 11.74 13.61 19.19
CA LEU A 15 11.92 14.21 17.87
C LEU A 15 10.61 14.11 17.08
N PRO A 16 10.10 15.23 16.51
CA PRO A 16 8.93 15.17 15.65
C PRO A 16 9.26 14.31 14.42
N TYR A 17 8.36 13.39 14.08
CA TYR A 17 8.47 12.56 12.89
C TYR A 17 7.37 12.94 11.92
N ASP A 18 7.75 13.51 10.78
CA ASP A 18 6.82 13.91 9.74
C ASP A 18 6.39 12.68 8.92
N PHE A 19 5.10 12.36 8.98
CA PHE A 19 4.52 11.31 8.14
C PHE A 19 3.52 11.91 7.14
N LYS A 20 3.62 11.48 5.88
CA LYS A 20 2.66 11.88 4.84
C LYS A 20 1.60 10.80 4.68
N GLN A 21 0.41 11.05 5.24
CA GLN A 21 -0.76 10.19 5.01
C GLN A 21 -1.43 10.54 3.67
N VAL A 22 -1.23 9.70 2.65
CA VAL A 22 -1.90 9.85 1.36
C VAL A 22 -3.15 8.98 1.34
N ARG A 23 -4.34 9.58 1.17
CA ARG A 23 -5.59 8.83 1.02
C ARG A 23 -5.50 7.89 -0.19
N ARG A 24 -5.88 6.63 0.03
CA ARG A 24 -5.88 5.59 -1.01
C ARG A 24 -6.75 5.96 -2.22
N ASN A 25 -7.78 6.80 -2.05
CA ASN A 25 -8.90 6.95 -2.99
C ASN A 25 -8.97 8.27 -3.79
N ASN A 26 -7.84 8.86 -4.20
CA ASN A 26 -7.86 10.13 -4.95
C ASN A 26 -7.81 9.99 -6.49
N ARG A 27 -8.31 8.88 -7.07
CA ARG A 27 -8.35 8.75 -8.54
C ARG A 27 -9.80 8.61 -8.98
N SER A 28 -10.30 9.59 -9.72
CA SER A 28 -11.55 9.47 -10.47
C SER A 28 -11.47 8.21 -11.33
N ILE A 29 -12.34 7.25 -11.02
CA ILE A 29 -12.48 6.06 -11.84
C ILE A 29 -13.23 6.56 -13.08
N GLN A 30 -12.63 6.34 -14.26
CA GLN A 30 -13.32 6.28 -15.56
C GLN A 30 -13.30 7.55 -16.42
N THR A 31 -12.62 7.45 -17.56
CA THR A 31 -13.00 8.15 -18.80
C THR A 31 -13.83 7.15 -19.62
N ASN A 32 -15.09 7.43 -19.91
CA ASN A 32 -15.89 6.60 -20.81
C ASN A 32 -15.31 6.71 -22.24
N ARG A 33 -14.64 5.66 -22.72
CA ARG A 33 -14.12 5.58 -24.09
C ARG A 33 -15.05 4.71 -24.93
N ARG A 34 -15.66 5.29 -25.98
CA ARG A 34 -16.44 4.57 -27.00
C ARG A 34 -15.47 4.12 -28.14
N GLY A 35 -15.60 2.89 -28.67
CA GLY A 35 -14.82 2.37 -29.82
C GLY A 35 -13.83 1.22 -29.52
N PHE A 36 -12.99 0.81 -30.49
CA PHE A 36 -12.01 -0.31 -30.44
C PHE A 36 -10.78 -0.09 -29.53
N LYS A 37 -10.89 0.77 -28.50
CA LYS A 37 -9.78 1.01 -27.58
C LYS A 37 -9.79 -0.03 -26.44
N PRO A 38 -8.62 -0.44 -25.91
CA PRO A 38 -8.56 -1.39 -24.80
C PRO A 38 -9.43 -0.94 -23.62
N SER A 39 -10.14 -1.89 -23.03
CA SER A 39 -11.01 -1.61 -21.89
C SER A 39 -10.19 -1.03 -20.74
N ILE A 40 -10.63 0.11 -20.23
CA ILE A 40 -10.04 0.68 -19.02
C ILE A 40 -10.51 -0.18 -17.83
N ARG A 41 -9.61 -0.42 -16.88
CA ARG A 41 -9.95 -1.10 -15.62
C ARG A 41 -11.13 -0.40 -14.96
N ARG A 42 -12.26 -1.11 -14.83
CA ARG A 42 -13.49 -0.61 -14.21
C ARG A 42 -13.45 -0.64 -12.68
N GLN A 43 -12.60 -1.51 -12.12
CA GLN A 43 -12.46 -1.69 -10.68
C GLN A 43 -10.99 -1.68 -10.28
N ARG A 44 -10.75 -1.28 -9.04
CA ARG A 44 -9.42 -1.35 -8.44
C ARG A 44 -9.13 -2.77 -8.02
N TYR A 45 -7.94 -3.26 -8.33
CA TYR A 45 -7.51 -4.56 -7.84
C TYR A 45 -7.22 -4.53 -6.33
N SER A 46 -7.31 -5.70 -5.70
CA SER A 46 -7.18 -5.87 -4.26
C SER A 46 -5.85 -5.34 -3.70
N PHE A 47 -4.76 -5.52 -4.47
CA PHE A 47 -3.41 -5.08 -4.10
C PHE A 47 -2.88 -3.98 -5.02
N GLN A 48 -1.98 -3.18 -4.46
CA GLN A 48 -1.25 -2.12 -5.16
C GLN A 48 0.26 -2.35 -5.06
N PRO A 49 1.03 -1.80 -6.02
CA PRO A 49 2.48 -1.78 -5.89
C PRO A 49 2.91 -1.19 -4.54
N ASN A 50 3.93 -1.80 -3.96
CA ASN A 50 4.51 -1.53 -2.64
C ASN A 50 3.64 -1.94 -1.44
N ASP A 51 2.46 -2.54 -1.64
CA ASP A 51 1.74 -3.18 -0.54
C ASP A 51 2.60 -4.29 0.07
N LEU A 52 2.64 -4.33 1.40
CA LEU A 52 3.31 -5.39 2.16
C LEU A 52 2.30 -6.51 2.39
N VAL A 53 2.65 -7.72 1.98
CA VAL A 53 1.74 -8.86 1.99
C VAL A 53 2.42 -10.10 2.55
N ARG A 54 1.61 -11.01 3.09
CA ARG A 54 2.02 -12.34 3.51
C ARG A 54 1.70 -13.34 2.42
N TYR A 55 2.70 -14.13 2.02
CA TYR A 55 2.54 -15.28 1.13
C TYR A 55 3.07 -16.52 1.85
N GLY A 56 2.16 -17.35 2.36
CA GLY A 56 2.51 -18.44 3.27
C GLY A 56 3.21 -17.92 4.52
N LYS A 57 4.47 -18.31 4.72
CA LYS A 57 5.32 -17.86 5.85
C LYS A 57 6.23 -16.67 5.50
N LYS A 58 6.16 -16.15 4.28
CA LYS A 58 7.03 -15.08 3.79
C LYS A 58 6.33 -13.73 3.77
N ILE A 59 7.07 -12.68 4.09
CA ILE A 59 6.65 -11.29 3.92
C ILE A 59 7.25 -10.76 2.63
N CYS A 60 6.40 -10.37 1.69
CA CYS A 60 6.81 -9.91 0.38
C CYS A 60 6.24 -8.51 0.10
N ARG A 61 6.88 -7.79 -0.81
CA ARG A 61 6.34 -6.55 -1.39
C ARG A 61 5.63 -6.86 -2.70
N VAL A 62 4.48 -6.23 -2.92
CA VAL A 62 3.76 -6.32 -4.18
C VAL A 62 4.47 -5.47 -5.23
N LYS A 63 4.91 -6.09 -6.33
CA LYS A 63 5.43 -5.37 -7.50
C LYS A 63 4.29 -4.90 -8.41
N GLY A 64 3.25 -5.70 -8.53
CA GLY A 64 2.08 -5.36 -9.33
C GLY A 64 1.07 -6.48 -9.44
N VAL A 65 -0.07 -6.16 -10.05
CA VAL A 65 -1.18 -7.08 -10.25
C VAL A 65 -1.49 -7.19 -11.74
N PHE A 66 -1.72 -8.41 -12.21
CA PHE A 66 -1.92 -8.76 -13.62
C PHE A 66 -3.06 -9.77 -13.79
N ASN A 67 -3.31 -10.17 -15.04
CA ASN A 67 -4.40 -11.08 -15.42
C ASN A 67 -5.76 -10.62 -14.84
N TYR A 68 -6.13 -9.39 -15.18
CA TYR A 68 -7.38 -8.77 -14.74
C TYR A 68 -7.60 -8.74 -13.22
N GLY A 69 -6.53 -8.75 -12.41
CA GLY A 69 -6.65 -8.74 -10.95
C GLY A 69 -6.59 -10.11 -10.29
N LYS A 70 -6.48 -11.19 -11.07
CA LYS A 70 -6.47 -12.57 -10.54
C LYS A 70 -5.11 -12.97 -9.98
N TRP A 71 -4.05 -12.35 -10.46
CA TRP A 71 -2.67 -12.71 -10.12
C TRP A 71 -1.87 -11.51 -9.62
N VAL A 72 -1.01 -11.75 -8.64
CA VAL A 72 -0.12 -10.77 -8.06
C VAL A 72 1.33 -11.22 -8.23
N ARG A 73 2.17 -10.26 -8.59
CA ARG A 73 3.63 -10.40 -8.63
C ARG A 73 4.21 -9.82 -7.36
N LEU A 74 4.92 -10.66 -6.62
CA LEU A 74 5.56 -10.36 -5.36
C LEU A 74 7.07 -10.36 -5.51
N VAL A 75 7.73 -9.65 -4.61
CA VAL A 75 9.19 -9.62 -4.47
C VAL A 75 9.51 -9.93 -3.02
N ASP A 76 10.28 -10.98 -2.80
CA ASP A 76 10.80 -11.35 -1.48
C ASP A 76 11.90 -10.36 -1.03
N SER A 77 12.33 -10.43 0.22
CA SER A 77 13.39 -9.54 0.76
C SER A 77 14.70 -9.57 -0.04
N ILE A 78 15.00 -10.73 -0.65
CA ILE A 78 16.22 -10.97 -1.45
C ILE A 78 16.06 -10.45 -2.90
N GLY A 79 14.84 -10.10 -3.33
CA GLY A 79 14.57 -9.66 -4.71
C GLY A 79 13.98 -10.73 -5.63
N ASN A 80 13.80 -11.96 -5.14
CA ASN A 80 13.19 -13.05 -5.90
C ASN A 80 11.74 -12.75 -6.28
N ILE A 81 11.38 -12.99 -7.54
CA ILE A 81 10.04 -12.74 -8.07
C ILE A 81 9.16 -13.97 -7.86
N ILE A 82 7.99 -13.78 -7.26
CA ILE A 82 7.00 -14.83 -7.04
C ILE A 82 5.68 -14.38 -7.67
N ASN A 83 5.10 -15.20 -8.55
CA ASN A 83 3.75 -14.97 -9.08
C ASN A 83 2.79 -15.91 -8.36
N SER A 84 1.73 -15.36 -7.78
CA SER A 84 0.70 -16.15 -7.09
C SER A 84 -0.70 -15.66 -7.44
N ASN A 85 -1.68 -16.53 -7.28
CA ASN A 85 -3.07 -16.11 -7.23
C ASN A 85 -3.29 -15.15 -6.05
N VAL A 86 -4.10 -14.12 -6.25
CA VAL A 86 -4.46 -13.12 -5.23
C VAL A 86 -5.10 -13.75 -4.00
N LYS A 87 -5.80 -14.89 -4.14
CA LYS A 87 -6.43 -15.62 -3.02
C LYS A 87 -5.43 -16.19 -2.01
N ASN A 88 -4.19 -16.44 -2.42
CA ASN A 88 -3.17 -17.07 -1.57
C ASN A 88 -2.31 -16.02 -0.84
N VAL A 89 -2.71 -14.75 -0.90
CA VAL A 89 -1.92 -13.61 -0.44
C VAL A 89 -2.77 -12.80 0.51
N GLU A 90 -2.23 -12.51 1.69
CA GLU A 90 -2.91 -11.72 2.71
C GLU A 90 -2.25 -10.36 2.83
N LEU A 91 -3.04 -9.29 2.97
CA LEU A 91 -2.50 -7.96 3.19
C LEU A 91 -2.00 -7.80 4.62
N ILE A 92 -0.78 -7.28 4.78
CA ILE A 92 -0.26 -6.84 6.08
C ILE A 92 -0.40 -5.33 6.19
N CYS A 93 0.15 -4.60 5.22
CA CYS A 93 0.17 -3.13 5.23
C CYS A 93 0.01 -2.57 3.82
N TYR A 94 -0.73 -1.47 3.70
CA TYR A 94 -0.83 -0.75 2.46
C TYR A 94 0.45 0.03 2.20
N GLY A 95 1.02 -0.11 1.00
CA GLY A 95 2.21 0.64 0.58
C GLY A 95 1.93 2.13 0.38
N LYS A 96 0.65 2.52 0.38
CA LYS A 96 0.19 3.90 0.37
C LYS A 96 -0.69 4.14 1.59
N GLY A 97 -0.17 4.89 2.56
CA GLY A 97 -0.89 5.21 3.78
C GLY A 97 -0.02 5.90 4.82
N ILE A 98 1.24 5.50 4.94
CA ILE A 98 2.24 6.13 5.80
C ILE A 98 3.55 6.13 5.02
N PHE A 99 4.00 7.32 4.63
CA PHE A 99 5.35 7.55 4.13
C PHE A 99 6.08 8.37 5.18
N GLY A 100 7.27 7.96 5.54
CA GLY A 100 8.22 8.80 6.27
C GLY A 100 9.64 8.36 5.95
#